data_AF-A0A2E8PWK4-F1
#
_entry.id   AF-A0A2E8PWK4-F1
#
_cell.length_a   1.000
_cell.length_b   1.000
_cell.length_c   1.000
_cell.angle_alpha   90.00
_cell.angle_beta   90.00
_cell.angle_gamma   90.00
#
_symmetry.space_group_name_H-M   'P 1'
#
loop_
_entity.id
_entity.type
_entity.pdbx_description
1 polymer ?
#
loop_
_entity_poly.entity_id
_entity_poly.type
_entity_poly.pdbx_seq_one_letter_code
_entity_poly.pdbx_strand_id
1 'polypeptide(L)'
;MSIRWIRYISFAILFAGPVFAGLLWSEDPNITENPGGNEVAVNDGSQPDRITLDDYNPIAIDDPTIEVEELTVDRRYASDGRGEILDVMFTIRNITNDPMDLYVWVLAYRETNSVDENDRKWIPYPVWRVNDPAKRENVVHFMKITPKDIPPEKIWGPKSDPNAPDGPYEEQKEIIERMRDSVAAVRPIPELLPPAWMYVAYINRYPTQGLRMTLYGDTTPPPDKLTLSDYVPPSPEEKRTKVFKNIDKHSYTVEQMRRKSIFRSHHYIRYKVDYEFYNTVAIVLFDAKAAEKYEQQAANGVQEGEEVVNPMLHYQIYKIKRDMKIR
;
A
#
# COMPACT_ATOMS: atom_id res chain seq x y z
N MET A 1 -5.46 19.23 67.81
CA MET A 1 -6.38 20.34 68.15
C MET A 1 -6.05 21.54 67.25
N SER A 2 -7.08 22.09 66.58
CA SER A 2 -7.19 23.45 66.02
C SER A 2 -6.30 23.83 64.82
N ILE A 3 -6.75 23.75 63.57
CA ILE A 3 -7.65 24.65 62.80
C ILE A 3 -6.95 25.88 62.17
N ARG A 4 -6.88 25.81 60.82
CA ARG A 4 -6.95 26.81 59.73
C ARG A 4 -6.96 28.30 60.07
N TRP A 5 -6.31 29.12 59.22
CA TRP A 5 -6.92 30.33 58.62
C TRP A 5 -6.43 30.57 57.18
N ILE A 6 -7.41 30.78 56.31
CA ILE A 6 -7.33 31.27 54.92
C ILE A 6 -7.50 32.80 54.97
N ARG A 7 -6.79 33.56 54.12
CA ARG A 7 -7.25 34.89 53.69
C ARG A 7 -7.05 35.10 52.19
N TYR A 8 -8.19 35.20 51.52
CA TYR A 8 -8.38 35.81 50.20
C TYR A 8 -8.14 37.32 50.29
N ILE A 9 -7.49 37.89 49.28
CA ILE A 9 -7.77 39.27 48.83
C ILE A 9 -7.94 39.23 47.31
N SER A 10 -9.19 39.46 46.91
CA SER A 10 -9.61 39.81 45.56
C SER A 10 -9.40 41.31 45.38
N PHE A 11 -8.90 41.76 44.23
CA PHE A 11 -9.39 43.00 43.62
C PHE A 11 -9.19 42.96 42.10
N ALA A 12 -10.32 43.20 41.42
CA ALA A 12 -10.50 43.24 39.98
C ALA A 12 -10.48 44.70 39.48
N ILE A 13 -10.65 44.83 38.15
CA ILE A 13 -11.03 46.01 37.33
C ILE A 13 -9.84 46.51 36.48
N LEU A 14 -9.71 46.18 35.18
CA LEU A 14 -10.54 46.39 33.97
C LEU A 14 -10.17 47.66 33.17
N PHE A 15 -9.87 47.39 31.88
CA PHE A 15 -9.94 48.23 30.67
C PHE A 15 -8.95 49.39 30.43
N ALA A 16 -8.05 49.21 29.45
CA ALA A 16 -8.16 49.82 28.10
C ALA A 16 -6.96 49.39 27.20
N GLY A 17 -7.24 49.02 25.94
CA GLY A 17 -6.25 48.55 24.94
C GLY A 17 -5.30 49.64 24.42
N PRO A 18 -4.37 49.31 23.48
CA PRO A 18 -4.77 48.94 22.11
C PRO A 18 -3.96 47.82 21.41
N VAL A 19 -4.65 47.17 20.46
CA VAL A 19 -4.25 46.75 19.09
C VAL A 19 -2.78 46.38 18.81
N PHE A 20 -2.55 45.12 18.42
CA PHE A 20 -1.79 44.60 17.24
C PHE A 20 -1.48 43.12 17.52
N ALA A 21 -2.25 42.19 16.96
CA ALA A 21 -1.98 41.49 15.69
C ALA A 21 -1.06 40.26 15.85
N GLY A 22 -1.63 39.09 15.53
CA GLY A 22 -0.90 37.93 15.02
C GLY A 22 -0.40 36.92 16.06
N LEU A 23 -1.21 35.88 16.32
CA LEU A 23 -0.81 34.47 16.27
C LEU A 23 -2.01 33.62 16.70
N LEU A 24 -2.87 33.36 15.71
CA LEU A 24 -3.83 32.27 15.74
C LEU A 24 -3.04 30.97 15.90
N TRP A 25 -3.32 30.24 16.97
CA TRP A 25 -2.91 28.87 17.13
C TRP A 25 -3.75 28.05 16.16
N SER A 26 -3.12 27.59 15.07
CA SER A 26 -3.68 26.55 14.21
C SER A 26 -3.53 25.22 14.93
N GLU A 27 -4.65 24.55 15.17
CA GLU A 27 -4.69 23.11 15.33
C GLU A 27 -4.13 22.49 14.05
N ASP A 28 -3.06 21.70 14.16
CA ASP A 28 -2.49 20.94 13.05
C ASP A 28 -3.53 19.91 12.55
N PRO A 29 -3.99 19.95 11.29
CA PRO A 29 -4.59 18.77 10.70
C PRO A 29 -3.45 17.81 10.35
N ASN A 30 -3.54 16.60 10.91
CA ASN A 30 -2.68 15.48 10.62
C ASN A 30 -2.96 15.00 9.18
N ILE A 31 -2.44 15.71 8.18
CA ILE A 31 -2.47 15.32 6.77
C ILE A 31 -1.13 14.62 6.50
N THR A 32 -1.18 13.30 6.38
CA THR A 32 -0.16 12.55 5.65
C THR A 32 -0.26 12.95 4.18
N GLU A 33 0.50 13.97 3.79
CA GLU A 33 0.65 14.40 2.41
C GLU A 33 1.43 13.35 1.63
N ASN A 34 0.82 12.84 0.56
CA ASN A 34 1.52 12.21 -0.55
C ASN A 34 2.63 13.15 -1.05
N PRO A 35 3.84 12.66 -1.36
CA PRO A 35 4.82 13.47 -2.05
C PRO A 35 4.34 13.63 -3.50
N GLY A 36 4.15 14.88 -3.94
CA GLY A 36 3.94 15.21 -5.35
C GLY A 36 2.48 15.34 -5.78
N GLY A 37 1.71 16.19 -5.10
CA GLY A 37 0.69 16.94 -5.84
C GLY A 37 1.43 17.95 -6.72
N ASN A 38 1.56 17.67 -8.02
CA ASN A 38 1.89 18.75 -8.95
C ASN A 38 0.84 19.84 -8.73
N GLU A 39 1.29 21.05 -8.40
CA GLU A 39 0.46 22.23 -8.56
C GLU A 39 -0.05 22.20 -9.99
N VAL A 40 -1.36 21.98 -10.14
CA VAL A 40 -2.03 22.10 -11.43
C VAL A 40 -1.69 23.50 -11.91
N ALA A 41 -0.91 23.58 -12.99
CA ALA A 41 -0.65 24.84 -13.65
C ALA A 41 -2.01 25.44 -14.01
N VAL A 42 -2.40 26.50 -13.30
CA VAL A 42 -3.58 27.30 -13.64
C VAL A 42 -3.25 27.97 -14.97
N ASN A 43 -3.61 27.30 -16.06
CA ASN A 43 -3.44 27.83 -17.41
C ASN A 43 -4.66 28.66 -17.80
N ASP A 44 -4.36 29.75 -18.49
CA ASP A 44 -5.22 30.91 -18.74
C ASP A 44 -6.43 30.55 -19.66
N GLY A 45 -7.61 30.42 -19.06
CA GLY A 45 -8.86 30.98 -19.55
C GLY A 45 -9.45 30.57 -20.91
N SER A 46 -9.07 29.47 -21.57
CA SER A 46 -9.61 29.17 -22.92
C SER A 46 -10.22 27.78 -23.17
N GLN A 47 -10.06 26.80 -22.29
CA GLN A 47 -10.89 25.59 -22.24
C GLN A 47 -10.93 25.11 -20.78
N PRO A 48 -12.10 24.81 -20.18
CA PRO A 48 -12.11 24.20 -18.85
C PRO A 48 -11.37 22.86 -18.96
N ASP A 49 -10.29 22.71 -18.20
CA ASP A 49 -9.44 21.53 -18.20
C ASP A 49 -10.31 20.27 -18.14
N ARG A 50 -10.37 19.53 -19.24
CA ARG A 50 -10.90 18.17 -19.22
C ARG A 50 -9.89 17.38 -18.39
N ILE A 51 -10.22 17.11 -17.13
CA ILE A 51 -9.50 16.13 -16.31
C ILE A 51 -9.40 14.86 -17.16
N THR A 52 -8.20 14.49 -17.57
CA THR A 52 -8.02 13.23 -18.29
C THR A 52 -8.11 12.12 -17.26
N LEU A 53 -8.65 10.95 -17.64
CA LEU A 53 -8.79 9.85 -16.67
C LEU A 53 -7.42 9.37 -16.17
N ASP A 54 -6.35 9.61 -16.94
CA ASP A 54 -4.97 9.35 -16.51
C ASP A 54 -4.53 10.28 -15.35
N ASP A 55 -5.17 11.44 -15.15
CA ASP A 55 -4.95 12.33 -14.00
C ASP A 55 -5.80 11.93 -12.77
N TYR A 56 -6.80 11.06 -12.95
CA TYR A 56 -7.71 10.64 -11.89
C TYR A 56 -7.12 9.49 -11.09
N ASN A 57 -6.57 9.78 -9.91
CA ASN A 57 -6.20 8.76 -8.96
C ASN A 57 -7.38 8.46 -8.03
N PRO A 58 -8.04 7.29 -8.12
CA PRO A 58 -9.17 6.97 -7.25
C PRO A 58 -8.73 7.04 -5.79
N ILE A 59 -9.48 7.81 -5.00
CA ILE A 59 -9.25 7.93 -3.56
C ILE A 59 -9.98 6.80 -2.86
N ALA A 60 -9.35 6.24 -1.84
CA ALA A 60 -9.96 5.23 -0.99
C ALA A 60 -11.11 5.86 -0.21
N ILE A 61 -12.33 5.45 -0.50
CA ILE A 61 -13.50 5.82 0.28
C ILE A 61 -13.92 4.55 1.00
N ASP A 62 -14.04 4.61 2.32
CA ASP A 62 -14.57 3.49 3.10
C ASP A 62 -16.01 3.21 2.64
N ASP A 63 -16.19 2.14 1.86
CA ASP A 63 -17.50 1.75 1.37
C ASP A 63 -18.28 1.04 2.50
N PRO A 64 -19.47 1.52 2.89
CA PRO A 64 -20.26 0.90 3.96
C PRO A 64 -20.83 -0.49 3.61
N THR A 65 -20.70 -0.94 2.35
CA THR A 65 -21.18 -2.26 1.90
C THR A 65 -20.22 -3.39 2.25
N ILE A 66 -18.95 -3.08 2.48
CA ILE A 66 -17.90 -4.05 2.82
C ILE A 66 -17.17 -3.66 4.09
N GLU A 67 -16.66 -4.67 4.80
CA GLU A 67 -15.75 -4.44 5.92
C GLU A 67 -14.59 -5.43 5.84
N VAL A 68 -13.38 -4.93 6.06
CA VAL A 68 -12.17 -5.75 6.17
C VAL A 68 -11.85 -5.93 7.65
N GLU A 69 -12.04 -7.15 8.15
CA GLU A 69 -11.85 -7.56 9.54
C GLU A 69 -10.59 -8.42 9.69
N GLU A 70 -10.01 -8.42 10.90
CA GLU A 70 -9.08 -9.45 11.39
C GLU A 70 -7.83 -9.70 10.52
N LEU A 71 -7.05 -8.67 10.22
CA LEU A 71 -5.72 -8.85 9.60
C LEU A 71 -4.77 -9.59 10.55
N THR A 72 -4.35 -10.78 10.13
CA THR A 72 -3.32 -11.59 10.76
C THR A 72 -2.21 -11.82 9.74
N VAL A 73 -0.95 -11.71 10.18
CA VAL A 73 0.18 -12.11 9.37
C VAL A 73 0.99 -13.17 10.09
N ASP A 74 1.50 -14.13 9.34
CA ASP A 74 2.34 -15.20 9.85
C ASP A 74 3.58 -15.38 8.96
N ARG A 75 4.71 -15.66 9.60
CA ARG A 75 5.98 -15.91 8.92
C ARG A 75 6.30 -17.39 9.05
N ARG A 76 6.34 -18.09 7.92
CA ARG A 76 6.65 -19.52 7.87
C ARG A 76 7.89 -19.77 7.04
N TYR A 77 8.68 -20.76 7.45
CA TYR A 77 9.77 -21.26 6.62
C TYR A 77 9.18 -22.05 5.44
N ALA A 78 9.71 -21.83 4.25
CA ALA A 78 9.30 -22.62 3.10
C ALA A 78 9.77 -24.07 3.26
N SER A 79 8.93 -25.02 2.84
CA SER A 79 9.22 -26.45 2.95
C SER A 79 10.46 -26.88 2.16
N ASP A 80 10.90 -26.09 1.17
CA ASP A 80 12.11 -26.32 0.39
C ASP A 80 13.41 -25.93 1.13
N GLY A 81 13.29 -25.23 2.27
CA GLY A 81 14.41 -24.70 3.05
C GLY A 81 15.20 -23.57 2.37
N ARG A 82 14.71 -23.03 1.24
CA ARG A 82 15.42 -22.00 0.45
C ARG A 82 14.88 -20.60 0.67
N GLY A 83 13.78 -20.47 1.38
CA GLY A 83 13.12 -19.19 1.60
C GLY A 83 12.14 -19.21 2.75
N GLU A 84 11.36 -18.15 2.81
CA GLU A 84 10.34 -17.87 3.79
C GLU A 84 9.07 -17.42 3.08
N ILE A 85 7.94 -17.59 3.74
CA ILE A 85 6.62 -17.23 3.23
C ILE A 85 5.98 -16.30 4.26
N LEU A 86 5.55 -15.13 3.80
CA LEU A 86 4.60 -14.32 4.56
C LEU A 86 3.20 -14.76 4.17
N ASP A 87 2.48 -15.33 5.13
CA ASP A 87 1.04 -15.54 5.02
C ASP A 87 0.35 -14.28 5.53
N VAL A 88 -0.47 -13.66 4.68
CA VAL A 88 -1.39 -12.60 5.11
C VAL A 88 -2.78 -13.18 5.07
N MET A 89 -3.50 -13.12 6.19
CA MET A 89 -4.86 -13.60 6.34
C MET A 89 -5.74 -12.44 6.80
N PHE A 90 -6.86 -12.21 6.13
CA PHE A 90 -7.86 -11.24 6.55
C PHE A 90 -9.24 -11.71 6.13
N THR A 91 -10.26 -11.20 6.82
CA THR A 91 -11.65 -11.54 6.57
C THR A 91 -12.34 -10.37 5.88
N ILE A 92 -13.01 -10.62 4.77
CA ILE A 92 -13.86 -9.64 4.10
C ILE A 92 -15.31 -9.98 4.45
N ARG A 93 -16.06 -9.03 5.00
CA ARG A 93 -17.47 -9.17 5.39
C ARG A 93 -18.36 -8.39 4.42
N ASN A 94 -19.38 -9.06 3.90
CA ASN A 94 -20.47 -8.42 3.16
C ASN A 94 -21.52 -7.94 4.15
N ILE A 95 -21.81 -6.64 4.14
CA ILE A 95 -22.88 -6.04 4.94
C ILE A 95 -24.22 -6.12 4.19
N THR A 96 -24.17 -6.24 2.86
CA THR A 96 -25.34 -6.33 1.99
C THR A 96 -25.88 -7.77 1.87
N ASN A 97 -27.15 -7.88 1.43
CA ASN A 97 -27.80 -9.17 1.22
C ASN A 97 -27.42 -9.79 -0.13
N ASP A 98 -27.11 -8.96 -1.12
CA ASP A 98 -26.81 -9.40 -2.48
C ASP A 98 -25.33 -9.79 -2.62
N PRO A 99 -25.02 -10.81 -3.45
CA PRO A 99 -23.63 -11.12 -3.77
C PRO A 99 -23.01 -9.99 -4.61
N MET A 100 -21.76 -9.66 -4.31
CA MET A 100 -20.97 -8.69 -5.07
C MET A 100 -19.69 -9.35 -5.60
N ASP A 101 -19.24 -8.92 -6.77
CA ASP A 101 -17.98 -9.38 -7.35
C ASP A 101 -16.89 -8.34 -7.06
N LEU A 102 -15.72 -8.81 -6.63
CA LEU A 102 -14.59 -7.97 -6.24
C LEU A 102 -13.32 -8.38 -6.99
N TYR A 103 -12.45 -7.40 -7.23
CA TYR A 103 -11.05 -7.64 -7.55
C TYR A 103 -10.19 -7.34 -6.32
N VAL A 104 -9.38 -8.33 -5.92
CA VAL A 104 -8.54 -8.24 -4.73
C VAL A 104 -7.07 -8.25 -5.13
N TRP A 105 -6.32 -7.32 -4.52
CA TRP A 105 -4.87 -7.26 -4.58
C TRP A 105 -4.28 -7.22 -3.19
N VAL A 106 -3.20 -7.98 -3.00
CA VAL A 106 -2.39 -7.91 -1.78
C VAL A 106 -0.95 -7.72 -2.17
N LEU A 107 -0.34 -6.65 -1.69
CA LEU A 107 1.07 -6.34 -1.91
C LEU A 107 1.81 -6.56 -0.61
N ALA A 108 2.85 -7.37 -0.63
CA ALA A 108 3.80 -7.48 0.47
C ALA A 108 5.14 -6.95 -0.01
N TYR A 109 5.72 -6.00 0.73
CA TYR A 109 7.02 -5.45 0.38
C TYR A 109 7.85 -5.10 1.60
N ARG A 110 9.13 -4.90 1.32
CA ARG A 110 10.06 -4.30 2.25
C ARG A 110 10.47 -2.93 1.74
N GLU A 111 10.08 -1.90 2.46
CA GLU A 111 10.54 -0.53 2.23
C GLU A 111 11.49 -0.09 3.35
N THR A 112 12.54 0.64 3.00
CA THR A 112 13.35 1.37 3.97
C THR A 112 13.52 2.81 3.52
N ASN A 113 13.85 3.71 4.44
CA ASN A 113 14.27 5.04 4.05
C ASN A 113 15.54 4.95 3.17
N SER A 114 15.76 5.93 2.28
CA SER A 114 16.98 6.04 1.47
C SER A 114 18.24 6.28 2.31
N VAL A 115 18.04 6.66 3.56
CA VAL A 115 19.06 6.92 4.55
C VAL A 115 19.34 5.67 5.38
N ASP A 116 20.55 5.11 5.27
CA ASP A 116 21.00 4.08 6.21
C ASP A 116 21.23 4.71 7.61
N GLU A 117 20.60 4.14 8.62
CA GLU A 117 20.77 4.55 10.02
C GLU A 117 22.23 4.41 10.47
N ASN A 118 22.97 3.44 9.93
CA ASN A 118 24.38 3.27 10.25
C ASN A 118 25.23 4.37 9.61
N ASP A 119 24.93 4.77 8.38
CA ASP A 119 25.59 5.90 7.72
C ASP A 119 25.34 7.20 8.48
N ARG A 120 24.12 7.41 8.99
CA ARG A 120 23.78 8.57 9.82
C ARG A 120 24.51 8.61 11.16
N LYS A 121 25.06 7.51 11.65
CA LYS A 121 25.94 7.54 12.83
C LYS A 121 27.29 8.17 12.50
N TRP A 122 27.80 7.95 11.28
CA TRP A 122 29.08 8.50 10.82
C TRP A 122 28.94 9.93 10.30
N ILE A 123 27.87 10.21 9.56
CA ILE A 123 27.56 11.52 9.00
C ILE A 123 26.17 11.95 9.52
N PRO A 124 26.11 12.48 10.77
CA PRO A 124 24.85 12.84 11.38
C PRO A 124 24.19 13.99 10.63
N TYR A 125 22.87 13.90 10.50
CA TYR A 125 22.08 15.01 10.00
C TYR A 125 22.14 16.19 11.00
N PRO A 126 22.26 17.45 10.55
CA PRO A 126 22.36 18.58 11.46
C PRO A 126 21.16 18.65 12.40
N VAL A 127 21.40 18.62 13.71
CA VAL A 127 20.36 18.52 14.75
C VAL A 127 19.39 19.71 14.75
N TRP A 128 19.83 20.88 14.26
CA TRP A 128 19.00 22.08 14.17
C TRP A 128 17.93 22.01 13.07
N ARG A 129 17.99 21.01 12.18
CA ARG A 129 17.00 20.83 11.12
C ARG A 129 16.13 19.63 11.48
N VAL A 130 14.87 19.89 11.84
CA VAL A 130 13.92 18.87 12.30
C VAL A 130 13.61 17.85 11.20
N ASN A 131 13.42 18.34 9.96
CA ASN A 131 13.06 17.51 8.82
C ASN A 131 14.29 17.16 7.99
N ASP A 132 14.54 15.86 7.83
CA ASP A 132 15.50 15.30 6.89
C ASP A 132 14.76 14.93 5.59
N PRO A 133 14.91 15.69 4.48
CA PRO A 133 14.27 15.38 3.21
C PRO A 133 14.57 13.96 2.73
N ALA A 134 15.79 13.47 2.95
CA ALA A 134 16.19 12.13 2.53
C ALA A 134 15.43 11.03 3.30
N LYS A 135 14.96 11.29 4.53
CA LYS A 135 14.11 10.32 5.26
C LYS A 135 12.69 10.21 4.70
N ARG A 136 12.27 11.10 3.79
CA ARG A 136 10.97 11.03 3.11
C ARG A 136 11.02 10.12 1.87
N GLU A 137 12.21 9.86 1.36
CA GLU A 137 12.42 8.97 0.22
C GLU A 137 12.47 7.52 0.72
N ASN A 138 11.50 6.72 0.32
CA ASN A 138 11.49 5.28 0.59
C ASN A 138 12.02 4.50 -0.62
N VAL A 139 12.87 3.53 -0.34
CA VAL A 139 13.43 2.59 -1.31
C VAL A 139 12.82 1.21 -1.05
N VAL A 140 12.26 0.61 -2.09
CA VAL A 140 11.71 -0.76 -2.03
C VAL A 140 12.81 -1.76 -2.33
N HIS A 141 13.05 -2.71 -1.42
CA HIS A 141 14.08 -3.75 -1.58
C HIS A 141 13.58 -4.97 -2.34
N PHE A 142 12.32 -5.31 -2.11
CA PHE A 142 11.62 -6.38 -2.79
C PHE A 142 10.12 -6.24 -2.55
N MET A 143 9.36 -6.73 -3.51
CA MET A 143 7.91 -6.73 -3.49
C MET A 143 7.40 -8.03 -4.12
N LYS A 144 6.30 -8.54 -3.57
CA LYS A 144 5.54 -9.67 -4.08
C LYS A 144 4.06 -9.30 -4.08
N ILE A 145 3.37 -9.58 -5.17
CA ILE A 145 2.00 -9.15 -5.39
C ILE A 145 1.12 -10.36 -5.69
N THR A 146 -0.02 -10.44 -5.02
CA THR A 146 -1.06 -11.44 -5.22
C THR A 146 -2.23 -10.76 -5.95
N PRO A 147 -2.82 -11.39 -6.99
CA PRO A 147 -2.64 -12.78 -7.42
C PRO A 147 -1.43 -13.05 -8.32
N LYS A 148 -0.93 -12.04 -9.03
CA LYS A 148 0.18 -12.19 -9.98
C LYS A 148 1.16 -11.05 -9.82
N ASP A 149 2.44 -11.39 -9.79
CA ASP A 149 3.50 -10.39 -9.74
C ASP A 149 3.51 -9.51 -10.99
N ILE A 150 3.74 -8.22 -10.74
CA ILE A 150 3.89 -7.21 -11.78
C ILE A 150 5.39 -6.96 -11.98
N PRO A 151 5.93 -7.26 -13.18
CA PRO A 151 7.35 -7.03 -13.45
C PRO A 151 7.66 -5.53 -13.45
N PRO A 152 8.80 -5.10 -12.84
CA PRO A 152 9.20 -3.69 -12.77
C PRO A 152 9.20 -2.96 -14.11
N GLU A 153 9.54 -3.66 -15.20
CA GLU A 153 9.62 -3.09 -16.55
C GLU A 153 8.27 -2.58 -17.06
N LYS A 154 7.15 -3.13 -16.57
CA LYS A 154 5.82 -2.63 -16.94
C LYS A 154 5.43 -1.34 -16.23
N ILE A 155 6.01 -1.08 -15.06
CA ILE A 155 5.66 0.06 -14.20
C ILE A 155 6.49 1.28 -14.58
N TRP A 156 7.78 1.07 -14.83
CA TRP A 156 8.64 2.11 -15.39
C TRP A 156 8.19 2.55 -16.79
N GLY A 157 7.47 1.69 -17.50
CA GLY A 157 7.12 1.88 -18.89
C GLY A 157 8.25 1.44 -19.83
N PRO A 158 8.01 1.41 -21.14
CA PRO A 158 9.06 1.17 -22.10
C PRO A 158 10.04 2.35 -22.07
N LYS A 159 11.34 2.08 -21.92
CA LYS A 159 12.44 3.08 -21.97
C LYS A 159 12.48 3.97 -23.23
N SER A 160 11.57 3.74 -24.18
CA SER A 160 11.47 4.41 -25.47
C SER A 160 10.24 5.30 -25.60
N ASP A 161 9.36 5.37 -24.60
CA ASP A 161 8.21 6.28 -24.62
C ASP A 161 8.66 7.67 -24.13
N PRO A 162 8.64 8.72 -24.97
CA PRO A 162 9.02 10.07 -24.57
C PRO A 162 8.11 10.69 -23.51
N ASN A 163 6.94 10.07 -23.24
CA ASN A 163 5.99 10.48 -22.21
C ASN A 163 6.05 9.59 -20.96
N ALA A 164 6.95 8.62 -20.91
CA ALA A 164 7.20 7.90 -19.67
C ALA A 164 7.67 8.91 -18.61
N PRO A 165 7.22 8.78 -17.35
CA PRO A 165 7.72 9.62 -16.28
C PRO A 165 9.20 9.26 -16.03
N ASP A 166 10.10 9.88 -16.78
CA ASP A 166 11.55 9.68 -16.68
C ASP A 166 12.07 10.19 -15.32
N GLY A 167 11.39 11.18 -14.72
CA GLY A 167 11.73 11.76 -13.42
C GLY A 167 11.84 10.72 -12.29
N PRO A 168 10.78 9.97 -11.95
CA PRO A 168 10.81 8.97 -10.89
C PRO A 168 11.85 7.85 -11.07
N TYR A 169 12.18 7.48 -12.32
CA TYR A 169 13.19 6.46 -12.59
C TYR A 169 14.60 6.98 -12.32
N GLU A 170 14.93 8.15 -12.86
CA GLU A 170 16.23 8.79 -12.67
C GLU A 170 16.47 9.13 -11.20
N GLU A 171 15.47 9.67 -10.51
CA GLU A 171 15.53 9.94 -9.07
C GLU A 171 15.86 8.69 -8.25
N GLN A 172 15.15 7.58 -8.49
CA GLN A 172 15.40 6.32 -7.78
C GLN A 172 16.76 5.73 -8.13
N LYS A 173 17.18 5.84 -9.39
CA LYS A 173 18.52 5.42 -9.82
C LYS A 173 19.59 6.22 -9.09
N GLU A 174 19.47 7.54 -9.02
CA GLU A 174 20.40 8.41 -8.30
C GLU A 174 20.45 8.07 -6.81
N ILE A 175 19.29 7.82 -6.18
CA ILE A 175 19.23 7.39 -4.77
C ILE A 175 20.05 6.10 -4.58
N ILE A 176 19.83 5.09 -5.42
CA ILE A 176 20.53 3.81 -5.31
C ILE A 176 22.02 3.96 -5.63
N GLU A 177 22.40 4.78 -6.61
CA GLU A 177 23.81 5.07 -6.91
C GLU A 177 24.50 5.77 -5.73
N ARG A 178 23.85 6.74 -5.08
CA ARG A 178 24.37 7.35 -3.84
C ARG A 178 24.56 6.32 -2.73
N MET A 179 23.66 5.35 -2.60
CA MET A 179 23.81 4.26 -1.63
C MET A 179 24.98 3.33 -1.98
N ARG A 180 25.27 3.11 -3.28
CA ARG A 180 26.41 2.31 -3.74
C ARG A 180 27.75 3.01 -3.52
N ASP A 181 27.77 4.31 -3.77
CA ASP A 181 28.97 5.14 -3.65
C ASP A 181 29.26 5.52 -2.20
N SER A 182 28.32 5.29 -1.28
CA SER A 182 28.55 5.45 0.15
C SER A 182 29.63 4.47 0.62
N VAL A 183 30.74 5.02 1.11
CA VAL A 183 31.87 4.28 1.69
C VAL A 183 31.46 3.46 2.92
N ALA A 184 30.30 3.77 3.51
CA ALA A 184 29.78 3.13 4.71
C ALA A 184 28.70 2.06 4.41
N ALA A 185 28.44 1.73 3.14
CA ALA A 185 27.50 0.67 2.78
C ALA A 185 27.96 -0.71 3.27
N VAL A 186 27.51 -1.11 4.47
CA VAL A 186 27.75 -2.45 5.04
C VAL A 186 26.68 -3.45 4.57
N ARG A 187 25.53 -2.96 4.13
CA ARG A 187 24.39 -3.77 3.69
C ARG A 187 24.39 -3.96 2.18
N PRO A 188 23.85 -5.08 1.67
CA PRO A 188 23.64 -5.22 0.23
C PRO A 188 22.70 -4.12 -0.26
N ILE A 189 23.10 -3.43 -1.32
CA ILE A 189 22.28 -2.39 -1.92
C ILE A 189 21.11 -3.04 -2.66
N PRO A 190 19.88 -2.52 -2.52
CA PRO A 190 18.71 -3.03 -3.25
C PRO A 190 18.87 -2.94 -4.77
N GLU A 191 18.09 -3.76 -5.46
CA GLU A 191 17.91 -3.64 -6.90
C GLU A 191 17.07 -2.39 -7.23
N LEU A 192 17.19 -1.88 -8.45
CA LEU A 192 16.39 -0.74 -8.91
C LEU A 192 14.93 -1.17 -9.13
N LEU A 193 14.11 -0.99 -8.11
CA LEU A 193 12.69 -1.29 -8.11
C LEU A 193 11.86 0.00 -8.02
N PRO A 194 10.67 0.04 -8.67
CA PRO A 194 9.75 1.14 -8.50
C PRO A 194 9.35 1.31 -7.02
N PRO A 195 9.12 2.56 -6.57
CA PRO A 195 8.55 2.81 -5.26
C PRO A 195 7.13 2.22 -5.18
N ALA A 196 6.68 1.89 -3.96
CA ALA A 196 5.43 1.16 -3.74
C ALA A 196 4.19 1.90 -4.28
N TRP A 197 4.19 3.24 -4.25
CA TRP A 197 3.09 4.04 -4.78
C TRP A 197 2.90 3.88 -6.29
N MET A 198 3.98 3.62 -7.07
CA MET A 198 3.86 3.37 -8.51
C MET A 198 3.18 2.03 -8.80
N TYR A 199 3.41 1.02 -7.96
CA TYR A 199 2.68 -0.25 -8.05
C TYR A 199 1.19 -0.05 -7.79
N VAL A 200 0.83 0.74 -6.77
CA VAL A 200 -0.57 1.06 -6.46
C VAL A 200 -1.20 1.86 -7.60
N ALA A 201 -0.50 2.85 -8.16
CA ALA A 201 -0.98 3.62 -9.31
C ALA A 201 -1.23 2.71 -10.54
N TYR A 202 -0.33 1.76 -10.82
CA TYR A 202 -0.53 0.79 -11.89
C TYR A 202 -1.76 -0.09 -11.62
N ILE A 203 -1.94 -0.56 -10.38
CA ILE A 203 -3.11 -1.37 -10.00
C ILE A 203 -4.41 -0.56 -10.13
N ASN A 204 -4.38 0.73 -9.79
CA ASN A 204 -5.53 1.63 -9.98
C ASN A 204 -5.86 1.85 -11.45
N ARG A 205 -4.86 1.82 -12.34
CA ARG A 205 -5.06 1.92 -13.79
C ARG A 205 -5.63 0.63 -14.41
N TYR A 206 -5.23 -0.53 -13.87
CA TYR A 206 -5.62 -1.85 -14.37
C TYR A 206 -6.24 -2.74 -13.27
N PRO A 207 -7.35 -2.31 -12.64
CA PRO A 207 -7.95 -3.04 -11.53
C PRO A 207 -8.41 -4.45 -11.92
N THR A 208 -8.78 -4.70 -13.19
CA THR A 208 -9.32 -5.99 -13.66
C THR A 208 -8.29 -7.13 -13.66
N GLN A 209 -6.99 -6.83 -13.55
CA GLN A 209 -5.94 -7.84 -13.47
C GLN A 209 -5.88 -8.53 -12.09
N GLY A 210 -6.68 -8.07 -11.11
CA GLY A 210 -6.71 -8.60 -9.75
C GLY A 210 -7.40 -9.96 -9.62
N LEU A 211 -7.43 -10.49 -8.41
CA LEU A 211 -8.13 -11.75 -8.17
C LEU A 211 -9.62 -11.50 -8.19
N ARG A 212 -10.31 -12.00 -9.21
CA ARG A 212 -11.78 -11.99 -9.25
C ARG A 212 -12.33 -12.99 -8.24
N MET A 213 -13.14 -12.50 -7.31
CA MET A 213 -13.89 -13.34 -6.38
C MET A 213 -15.30 -12.80 -6.15
N THR A 214 -16.22 -13.69 -5.81
CA THR A 214 -17.58 -13.31 -5.41
C THR A 214 -17.65 -13.29 -3.88
N LEU A 215 -18.02 -12.15 -3.32
CA LEU A 215 -18.33 -11.99 -1.92
C LEU A 215 -19.84 -12.20 -1.73
N TYR A 216 -20.18 -13.33 -1.11
CA TYR A 216 -21.57 -13.76 -0.94
C TYR A 216 -22.25 -12.96 0.18
N GLY A 217 -23.50 -12.56 -0.06
CA GLY A 217 -24.38 -11.98 0.96
C GLY A 217 -25.14 -13.10 1.69
N ASP A 218 -26.47 -13.11 1.56
CA ASP A 218 -27.32 -14.14 2.16
C ASP A 218 -27.38 -15.46 1.37
N THR A 219 -26.95 -15.42 0.12
CA THR A 219 -26.80 -16.61 -0.72
C THR A 219 -25.63 -17.45 -0.22
N THR A 220 -25.80 -18.77 -0.18
CA THR A 220 -24.72 -19.68 0.20
C THR A 220 -23.86 -19.99 -1.02
N PRO A 221 -22.52 -19.94 -0.92
CA PRO A 221 -21.64 -20.37 -2.00
C PRO A 221 -21.90 -21.84 -2.32
N PRO A 222 -21.96 -22.21 -3.62
CA PRO A 222 -22.10 -23.60 -4.01
C PRO A 222 -20.82 -24.39 -3.64
N PRO A 223 -20.89 -25.72 -3.47
CA PRO A 223 -19.77 -26.53 -2.96
C PRO A 223 -18.48 -26.43 -3.79
N ASP A 224 -18.60 -26.18 -5.09
CA ASP A 224 -17.49 -25.99 -6.03
C ASP A 224 -16.76 -24.65 -5.86
N LYS A 225 -17.42 -23.65 -5.26
CA LYS A 225 -16.86 -22.30 -5.05
C LYS A 225 -16.47 -22.01 -3.60
N LEU A 226 -16.62 -22.99 -2.69
CA LEU A 226 -16.23 -22.83 -1.29
C LEU A 226 -14.74 -22.49 -1.12
N THR A 227 -13.89 -23.01 -1.99
CA THR A 227 -12.45 -22.77 -1.93
C THR A 227 -11.93 -22.40 -3.31
N LEU A 228 -11.33 -21.22 -3.41
CA LEU A 228 -10.66 -20.73 -4.61
C LEU A 228 -9.16 -20.61 -4.31
N SER A 229 -8.33 -21.44 -4.92
CA SER A 229 -6.87 -21.44 -4.71
C SER A 229 -6.12 -21.72 -6.00
N ASP A 230 -4.91 -21.18 -6.12
CA ASP A 230 -3.95 -21.53 -7.18
C ASP A 230 -3.00 -22.68 -6.78
N TYR A 231 -3.35 -23.42 -5.71
CA TYR A 231 -2.55 -24.51 -5.17
C TYR A 231 -2.35 -25.64 -6.18
N VAL A 232 -1.09 -25.89 -6.53
CA VAL A 232 -0.67 -27.05 -7.30
C VAL A 232 -0.16 -28.13 -6.35
N PRO A 233 -0.85 -29.27 -6.20
CA PRO A 233 -0.41 -30.32 -5.29
C PRO A 233 0.91 -30.93 -5.75
N PRO A 234 1.78 -31.33 -4.81
CA PRO A 234 3.07 -31.90 -5.16
C PRO A 234 2.95 -33.28 -5.80
N SER A 235 3.85 -33.58 -6.72
CA SER A 235 3.91 -34.89 -7.38
C SER A 235 4.28 -35.99 -6.38
N PRO A 236 4.02 -37.28 -6.67
CA PRO A 236 4.42 -38.38 -5.79
C PRO A 236 5.92 -38.41 -5.47
N GLU A 237 6.76 -38.01 -6.44
CA GLU A 237 8.21 -37.91 -6.26
C GLU A 237 8.61 -36.76 -5.32
N GLU A 238 7.95 -35.62 -5.46
CA GLU A 238 8.14 -34.45 -4.58
C GLU A 238 7.70 -34.77 -3.15
N LYS A 239 6.60 -35.52 -2.98
CA LYS A 239 6.17 -36.02 -1.66
C LYS A 239 7.21 -36.96 -1.04
N ARG A 240 7.84 -37.83 -1.84
CA ARG A 240 8.90 -38.74 -1.36
C ARG A 240 10.15 -37.97 -0.93
N THR A 241 10.53 -36.95 -1.70
CA THR A 241 11.72 -36.13 -1.43
C THR A 241 11.48 -35.01 -0.42
N LYS A 242 10.20 -34.70 -0.11
CA LYS A 242 9.76 -33.56 0.71
C LYS A 242 10.22 -32.20 0.18
N VAL A 243 10.55 -32.11 -1.12
CA VAL A 243 10.95 -30.87 -1.78
C VAL A 243 9.84 -30.46 -2.73
N PHE A 244 9.12 -29.39 -2.41
CA PHE A 244 8.04 -28.87 -3.23
C PHE A 244 8.56 -27.77 -4.15
N LYS A 245 8.56 -28.01 -5.47
CA LYS A 245 9.13 -27.07 -6.44
C LYS A 245 8.21 -25.90 -6.78
N ASN A 246 6.89 -26.10 -6.64
CA ASN A 246 5.88 -25.12 -7.04
C ASN A 246 5.36 -24.28 -5.86
N ILE A 247 6.11 -24.21 -4.75
CA ILE A 247 5.70 -23.45 -3.57
C ILE A 247 5.66 -21.93 -3.84
N ASP A 248 6.50 -21.47 -4.77
CA ASP A 248 6.60 -20.10 -5.25
C ASP A 248 5.41 -19.66 -6.11
N LYS A 249 4.68 -20.62 -6.68
CA LYS A 249 3.50 -20.40 -7.54
C LYS A 249 2.20 -20.33 -6.76
N HIS A 250 2.17 -20.80 -5.52
CA HIS A 250 1.00 -20.74 -4.66
C HIS A 250 0.91 -19.33 -4.05
N SER A 251 0.01 -18.51 -4.57
CA SER A 251 -0.07 -17.08 -4.26
C SER A 251 -1.27 -16.76 -3.37
N TYR A 252 -2.35 -17.55 -3.44
CA TYR A 252 -3.54 -17.30 -2.63
C TYR A 252 -4.40 -18.54 -2.35
N THR A 253 -5.23 -18.41 -1.32
CA THR A 253 -6.34 -19.31 -1.02
C THR A 253 -7.46 -18.48 -0.43
N VAL A 254 -8.65 -18.58 -1.01
CA VAL A 254 -9.85 -17.87 -0.56
C VAL A 254 -10.88 -18.90 -0.15
N GLU A 255 -11.33 -18.81 1.09
CA GLU A 255 -12.44 -19.61 1.60
C GLU A 255 -13.69 -18.74 1.64
N GLN A 256 -14.71 -19.15 0.88
CA GLN A 256 -15.95 -18.41 0.74
C GLN A 256 -17.00 -18.98 1.69
N MET A 257 -17.60 -18.11 2.48
CA MET A 257 -18.69 -18.43 3.39
C MET A 257 -19.87 -17.49 3.15
N ARG A 258 -20.99 -17.74 3.82
CA ARG A 258 -22.13 -16.82 3.82
C ARG A 258 -21.73 -15.52 4.52
N ARG A 259 -21.92 -14.37 3.86
CA ARG A 259 -21.58 -13.00 4.33
C ARG A 259 -20.10 -12.75 4.64
N LYS A 260 -19.22 -13.73 4.53
CA LYS A 260 -17.80 -13.62 4.89
C LYS A 260 -16.94 -14.41 3.91
N SER A 261 -15.77 -13.88 3.59
CA SER A 261 -14.74 -14.61 2.86
C SER A 261 -13.42 -14.43 3.58
N ILE A 262 -12.71 -15.54 3.82
CA ILE A 262 -11.38 -15.51 4.43
C ILE A 262 -10.38 -15.53 3.27
N PHE A 263 -9.62 -14.46 3.14
CA PHE A 263 -8.59 -14.32 2.13
C PHE A 263 -7.24 -14.64 2.75
N ARG A 264 -6.48 -15.53 2.12
CA ARG A 264 -5.10 -15.84 2.49
C ARG A 264 -4.19 -15.62 1.29
N SER A 265 -3.29 -14.65 1.35
CA SER A 265 -2.18 -14.55 0.38
C SER A 265 -0.92 -15.19 0.94
N HIS A 266 -0.10 -15.70 0.02
CA HIS A 266 1.18 -16.32 0.29
C HIS A 266 2.26 -15.61 -0.49
N HIS A 267 3.15 -14.91 0.21
CA HIS A 267 4.23 -14.16 -0.39
C HIS A 267 5.55 -14.88 -0.13
N TYR A 268 5.93 -15.76 -1.05
CA TYR A 268 7.21 -16.47 -1.01
C TYR A 268 8.36 -15.51 -1.33
N ILE A 269 9.41 -15.56 -0.51
CA ILE A 269 10.69 -14.92 -0.76
C ILE A 269 11.82 -15.91 -0.56
N ARG A 270 12.74 -15.97 -1.51
CA ARG A 270 13.97 -16.75 -1.38
C ARG A 270 14.94 -16.02 -0.45
N TYR A 271 15.72 -16.75 0.35
CA TYR A 271 16.73 -16.13 1.21
C TYR A 271 17.68 -15.26 0.39
N LYS A 272 17.76 -13.99 0.80
CA LYS A 272 18.72 -13.01 0.32
C LYS A 272 19.92 -12.94 1.28
N VAL A 273 20.99 -12.28 0.85
CA VAL A 273 22.26 -12.15 1.61
C VAL A 273 22.04 -11.47 2.98
N ASP A 274 21.07 -10.57 3.06
CA ASP A 274 20.72 -9.80 4.25
C ASP A 274 19.71 -10.49 5.19
N TYR A 275 19.14 -11.63 4.78
CA TYR A 275 18.06 -12.33 5.49
C TYR A 275 16.88 -11.41 5.87
N GLU A 276 16.67 -10.35 5.08
CA GLU A 276 15.60 -9.42 5.33
C GLU A 276 14.23 -9.98 4.92
N PHE A 277 13.20 -9.59 5.67
CA PHE A 277 11.83 -10.06 5.47
C PHE A 277 10.87 -8.89 5.23
N TYR A 278 9.67 -9.18 4.75
CA TYR A 278 8.64 -8.17 4.52
C TYR A 278 8.38 -7.33 5.78
N ASN A 279 8.16 -6.03 5.60
CA ASN A 279 7.84 -5.11 6.70
C ASN A 279 6.53 -4.35 6.48
N THR A 280 5.94 -4.42 5.29
CA THR A 280 4.72 -3.69 4.93
C THR A 280 3.83 -4.54 4.06
N VAL A 281 2.53 -4.46 4.31
CA VAL A 281 1.47 -5.10 3.52
C VAL A 281 0.46 -4.05 3.12
N ALA A 282 0.03 -4.03 1.86
CA ALA A 282 -1.07 -3.21 1.39
C ALA A 282 -2.18 -4.10 0.84
N ILE A 283 -3.42 -3.82 1.22
CA ILE A 283 -4.61 -4.49 0.72
C ILE A 283 -5.37 -3.49 -0.13
N VAL A 284 -5.73 -3.89 -1.36
CA VAL A 284 -6.52 -3.08 -2.29
C VAL A 284 -7.69 -3.91 -2.79
N LEU A 285 -8.91 -3.37 -2.64
CA LEU A 285 -10.16 -3.99 -3.08
C LEU A 285 -10.86 -3.07 -4.06
N PHE A 286 -11.36 -3.64 -5.16
CA PHE A 286 -12.16 -2.95 -6.16
C PHE A 286 -13.50 -3.65 -6.38
N ASP A 287 -14.55 -2.89 -6.68
CA ASP A 287 -15.80 -3.44 -7.22
C ASP A 287 -15.54 -3.89 -8.66
N ALA A 288 -15.84 -5.16 -8.97
CA ALA A 288 -15.62 -5.70 -10.31
C ALA A 288 -16.41 -4.98 -11.40
N LYS A 289 -17.67 -4.59 -11.12
CA LYS A 289 -18.51 -3.90 -12.12
C LYS A 289 -18.02 -2.47 -12.36
N ALA A 290 -17.63 -1.78 -11.29
CA ALA A 290 -17.08 -0.44 -11.40
C ALA A 290 -15.69 -0.45 -12.07
N ALA A 291 -14.85 -1.43 -11.76
CA ALA A 291 -13.53 -1.61 -12.37
C ALA A 291 -13.60 -1.83 -13.89
N GLU A 292 -14.49 -2.70 -14.36
CA GLU A 292 -14.66 -2.93 -15.80
C GLU A 292 -15.16 -1.67 -16.52
N LYS A 293 -16.06 -0.89 -15.90
CA LYS A 293 -16.52 0.39 -16.45
C LYS A 293 -15.42 1.44 -16.46
N TYR A 294 -14.62 1.51 -15.40
CA TYR A 294 -13.49 2.43 -15.30
C TYR A 294 -12.48 2.20 -16.43
N GLU A 295 -12.09 0.95 -16.69
CA GLU A 295 -11.17 0.64 -17.79
C GLU A 295 -11.79 0.92 -19.17
N GLN A 296 -13.11 0.74 -19.33
CA GLN A 296 -13.82 1.11 -20.57
C GLN A 296 -13.85 2.63 -20.77
N GLN A 297 -14.09 3.41 -19.71
CA GLN A 297 -13.99 4.87 -19.74
C GLN A 297 -12.56 5.33 -20.05
N ALA A 298 -11.54 4.62 -19.52
CA ALA A 298 -10.14 4.88 -19.82
C ALA A 298 -9.81 4.68 -21.30
N ALA A 299 -10.33 3.60 -21.89
CA ALA A 299 -10.06 3.26 -23.28
C ALA A 299 -10.82 4.16 -24.28
N ASN A 300 -12.05 4.53 -23.97
CA ASN A 300 -12.94 5.25 -24.90
C ASN A 300 -13.00 6.76 -24.67
N GLY A 301 -12.43 7.24 -23.56
CA GLY A 301 -12.62 8.59 -23.06
C GLY A 301 -13.97 8.76 -22.35
N VAL A 302 -14.01 9.70 -21.41
CA VAL A 302 -15.24 10.05 -20.68
C VAL A 302 -16.19 10.81 -21.61
N GLN A 303 -17.43 10.34 -21.76
CA GLN A 303 -18.43 11.05 -22.55
C GLN A 303 -18.85 12.35 -21.84
N GLU A 304 -19.23 13.36 -22.62
CA GLU A 304 -19.60 14.67 -22.07
C GLU A 304 -20.86 14.55 -21.18
N GLY A 305 -20.67 14.76 -19.86
CA GLY A 305 -21.72 14.63 -18.84
C GLY A 305 -21.77 13.28 -18.11
N GLU A 306 -20.87 12.34 -18.41
CA GLU A 306 -20.73 11.08 -17.69
C GLU A 306 -19.85 11.27 -16.44
N GLU A 307 -20.31 10.75 -15.29
CA GLU A 307 -19.53 10.77 -14.06
C GLU A 307 -18.37 9.77 -14.13
N VAL A 308 -17.19 10.20 -13.66
CA VAL A 308 -16.01 9.33 -13.55
C VAL A 308 -16.27 8.27 -12.49
N VAL A 309 -16.20 7.01 -12.89
CA VAL A 309 -16.43 5.89 -11.98
C VAL A 309 -15.23 5.72 -11.06
N ASN A 310 -15.43 5.68 -9.74
CA ASN A 310 -14.40 5.25 -8.80
C ASN A 310 -14.56 3.75 -8.51
N PRO A 311 -13.62 2.88 -8.94
CA PRO A 311 -13.73 1.45 -8.70
C PRO A 311 -13.19 1.00 -7.34
N MET A 312 -12.44 1.85 -6.62
CA MET A 312 -11.71 1.43 -5.42
C MET A 312 -12.61 1.51 -4.19
N LEU A 313 -12.76 0.37 -3.51
CA LEU A 313 -13.62 0.23 -2.32
C LEU A 313 -12.84 0.27 -1.01
N HIS A 314 -11.59 -0.21 -1.03
CA HIS A 314 -10.75 -0.24 0.15
C HIS A 314 -9.28 -0.19 -0.24
N TYR A 315 -8.53 0.65 0.45
CA TYR A 315 -7.08 0.69 0.36
C TYR A 315 -6.49 1.01 1.72
N GLN A 316 -5.69 0.09 2.24
CA GLN A 316 -5.05 0.29 3.53
C GLN A 316 -3.65 -0.34 3.55
N ILE A 317 -2.70 0.42 4.09
CA ILE A 317 -1.33 -0.02 4.34
C ILE A 317 -1.17 -0.40 5.81
N TYR A 318 -0.58 -1.58 6.03
CA TYR A 318 -0.29 -2.14 7.33
C TYR A 318 1.22 -2.32 7.47
N LYS A 319 1.82 -1.64 8.45
CA LYS A 319 3.22 -1.83 8.81
C LYS A 319 3.36 -3.02 9.75
N ILE A 320 4.17 -3.99 9.37
CA ILE A 320 4.46 -5.18 10.15
C ILE A 320 5.34 -4.77 11.34
N LYS A 321 4.73 -4.59 12.51
CA LYS A 321 5.50 -4.41 13.76
C LYS A 321 6.13 -5.75 14.13
N ARG A 322 7.38 -5.73 14.62
CA ARG A 322 8.08 -6.90 15.18
C ARG A 322 7.25 -7.66 16.24
N ASP A 323 6.28 -6.98 16.86
CA ASP A 323 5.41 -7.51 17.92
C ASP A 323 4.16 -8.24 17.40
N MET A 324 3.95 -8.34 16.08
CA MET A 324 2.85 -9.15 15.57
C MET A 324 3.19 -10.62 15.78
N LYS A 325 2.43 -11.24 16.68
CA LYS A 325 2.67 -12.59 17.18
C LYS A 325 2.72 -13.58 16.01
N ILE A 326 3.93 -14.08 15.76
CA ILE A 326 4.15 -15.42 15.22
C ILE A 326 3.32 -16.35 16.12
N ARG A 327 2.31 -17.03 15.55
CA ARG A 327 1.51 -18.02 16.28
C ARG A 327 1.97 -19.43 15.95
#